data_AF-A0A5C8F4K1-F1
#
_entry.id   AF-A0A5C8F4K1-F1
#
_cell.length_a   1.000
_cell.length_b   1.000
_cell.length_c   1.000
_cell.angle_alpha   90.00
_cell.angle_beta   90.00
_cell.angle_gamma   90.00
#
_symmetry.space_group_name_H-M   'P 1'
#
loop_
_entity.id
_entity.type
_entity.pdbx_description
1 polymer ?
#
loop_
_entity_poly.entity_id
_entity_poly.type
_entity_poly.pdbx_seq_one_letter_code
_entity_poly.pdbx_strand_id
1 'polypeptide(L)' 'MNIFFTVNDSYTKYLSVSMASILYNLDKKQTINFFILDGGISD' A
#
# COMPACT_ATOMS: atom_id res chain seq x y z
N MET A 1 8.07 0.71 10.07
CA MET A 1 7.78 1.92 9.26
C MET A 1 6.29 1.95 8.93
N ASN A 2 5.66 3.11 9.04
CA ASN A 2 4.23 3.28 8.75
C ASN A 2 4.09 4.02 7.41
N ILE A 3 3.30 3.48 6.49
CA ILE A 3 3.06 4.05 5.17
C ILE A 3 1.56 4.23 4.97
N PHE A 4 1.16 5.42 4.54
CA PHE A 4 -0.22 5.79 4.31
C PHE A 4 -0.46 5.96 2.80
N PHE A 5 -1.53 5.34 2.30
CA PHE A 5 -1.99 5.48 0.94
C PHE A 5 -3.40 6.04 0.93
N THR A 6 -3.67 7.03 0.07
CA THR A 6 -5.03 7.46 -0.26
C THR A 6 -5.36 6.91 -1.64
N VAL A 7 -6.37 6.05 -1.72
CA VAL A 7 -6.70 5.31 -2.94
C VAL A 7 -8.22 5.22 -3.07
N ASN A 8 -8.70 5.38 -4.30
CA ASN A 8 -10.08 5.06 -4.67
C ASN A 8 -10.09 3.84 -5.60
N ASP A 9 -11.28 3.36 -5.93
CA ASP A 9 -11.48 2.13 -6.71
C ASP A 9 -10.68 2.08 -8.03
N SER A 10 -10.62 3.21 -8.76
CA SER A 10 -9.90 3.29 -10.04
C SER A 10 -8.39 3.09 -9.91
N TYR A 11 -7.84 3.29 -8.70
CA TYR A 11 -6.40 3.22 -8.45
C TYR A 11 -5.97 2.02 -7.59
N THR A 12 -6.90 1.16 -7.16
CA THR A 12 -6.61 -0.04 -6.35
C THR A 12 -5.58 -0.97 -7.00
N LYS A 13 -5.60 -1.08 -8.34
CA LYS A 13 -4.60 -1.87 -9.09
C LYS A 13 -3.17 -1.33 -9.00
N TYR A 14 -2.99 -0.03 -8.78
CA TYR A 14 -1.66 0.57 -8.62
C TYR A 14 -1.18 0.46 -7.17
N LEU A 15 -2.10 0.45 -6.21
CA LEU A 15 -1.79 0.25 -4.79
C LEU A 15 -1.04 -1.05 -4.54
N SER A 16 -1.51 -2.16 -5.14
CA SER A 16 -0.87 -3.47 -4.99
C SER A 16 0.57 -3.47 -5.54
N VAL A 17 0.79 -2.83 -6.69
CA VAL A 17 2.13 -2.69 -7.30
C VAL A 17 3.05 -1.85 -6.42
N SER A 18 2.56 -0.73 -5.87
CA SER A 18 3.33 0.12 -4.95
C SER A 18 3.70 -0.61 -3.65
N MET A 19 2.75 -1.34 -3.04
CA MET A 19 3.03 -2.12 -1.83
C MET A 19 4.06 -3.23 -2.11
N ALA A 20 3.94 -3.93 -3.24
CA ALA A 20 4.88 -4.98 -3.63
C ALA A 20 6.29 -4.43 -3.89
N SER A 21 6.42 -3.29 -4.57
CA SER A 21 7.74 -2.69 -4.84
C SER A 21 8.44 -2.23 -3.56
N ILE A 22 7.68 -1.70 -2.60
CA ILE A 22 8.18 -1.36 -1.26
C ILE A 22 8.69 -2.62 -0.58
N LEU A 23 7.85 -3.67 -0.47
CA LEU A 23 8.21 -4.96 0.16
C LEU A 23 9.44 -5.61 -0.47
N TYR A 24 9.56 -5.58 -1.79
CA TYR A 24 10.69 -6.17 -2.53
C TYR A 24 12.03 -5.49 -2.21
N ASN A 25 12.02 -4.19 -1.89
CA ASN A 25 13.22 -3.41 -1.62
C ASN A 25 13.50 -3.23 -0.13
N LEU A 26 12.70 -3.83 0.75
CA LEU A 26 12.93 -3.75 2.19
C LEU A 26 14.03 -4.69 2.66
N ASP A 27 14.76 -4.17 3.64
CA ASP A 27 15.69 -4.98 4.40
C ASP A 27 14.92 -5.98 5.28
N LYS A 28 15.38 -7.24 5.33
CA LYS A 28 14.60 -8.39 5.84
C LYS A 28 14.21 -8.33 7.32
N LYS A 29 14.70 -7.33 8.05
CA LYS A 29 14.46 -7.14 9.49
C LYS A 29 13.47 -6.02 9.81
N GLN A 30 12.99 -5.29 8.80
CA GLN A 30 12.10 -4.15 9.01
C GLN A 30 10.63 -4.55 8.87
N THR A 31 9.85 -4.28 9.92
CA THR A 31 8.39 -4.41 9.88
C THR A 31 7.76 -3.16 9.27
N ILE A 32 6.79 -3.35 8.37
CA ILE A 32 5.96 -2.29 7.80
C ILE A 32 4.50 -2.46 8.17
N ASN A 33 3.84 -1.34 8.46
CA ASN A 33 2.40 -1.24 8.52
C ASN A 33 1.93 -0.35 7.36
N PHE A 34 0.98 -0.86 6.57
CA PHE A 34 0.30 -0.11 5.53
C PHE A 34 -1.07 0.32 6.03
N PHE A 35 -1.40 1.60 5.85
CA PHE A 35 -2.68 2.19 6.17
C PHE A 35 -3.31 2.72 4.89
N ILE A 36 -4.54 2.33 4.61
CA ILE A 36 -5.27 2.77 3.43
C ILE A 36 -6.37 3.72 3.90
N LEU A 37 -6.30 4.97 3.43
CA LEU A 37 -7.41 5.90 3.48
C LEU A 37 -8.29 5.59 2.28
N ASP A 38 -9.40 4.96 2.58
CA ASP A 38 -10.40 4.53 1.61
C ASP A 38 -11.13 5.74 1.00
N GLY A 39 -10.97 5.93 -0.31
CA GLY A 39 -11.65 6.93 -1.12
C GLY A 39 -12.90 6.40 -1.84
N GLY A 40 -13.48 5.30 -1.37
CA GLY A 40 -14.59 4.58 -2.01
C GLY A 40 -14.12 3.40 -2.85
N ILE A 41 -13.24 2.57 -2.29
CA ILE A 41 -12.81 1.27 -2.84
C ILE A 41 -14.00 0.31 -2.71
N SER A 42 -14.29 -0.43 -3.78
CA SER A 42 -15.34 -1.45 -3.74
C SER A 42 -14.94 -2.64 -2.84
N ASP A 43 -15.95 -3.28 -2.24
CA ASP A 43 -15.80 -4.44 -1.35
C ASP A 43 -15.20 -5.68 -2.05
#